data_AF-E8R719-F1
#
_entry.id   AF-E8R719-F1
#
_cell.length_a   1.000
_cell.length_b   1.000
_cell.length_c   1.000
_cell.angle_alpha   90.00
_cell.angle_beta   90.00
_cell.angle_gamma   90.00
#
_symmetry.space_group_name_H-M   'P 1'
#
loop_
_entity.id
_entity.type
_entity.pdbx_description
1 polymer ?
#
loop_
_entity_poly.entity_id
_entity_poly.type
_entity_poly.pdbx_seq_one_letter_code
_entity_poly.pdbx_strand_id
1 'polypeptide(L)'
;MSSTPIEELQREIENATTQIGEIREKIRLLKDQRFKLIGELKTERGEKQKYLNDIRVLKERLRKIKEERRQLIEEYRRLAEERRSKIEELKALREVLAEKKNTIQSMSKEARTPSNILRGEIERLEWILQTRVLSIEEENRIIQKIKRLTALLEKAEKLRKERNEVLEIRAFYSSLKIQVRDLSGKLQSLREKIGKLTDERDRLKQQLEEVVKKYQGLKNSIEAKQNTVNEVSKEIEELSARLEELREKVNNLNRELEKAKLGMMLNAKKQEILEKKQDKKRLTIDELKIIYGEPEDFLEE
;
A
#
# COMPACT_ATOMS: atom_id res chain seq x y z
N MET A 1 75.03 32.29 15.09
CA MET A 1 73.72 32.93 15.38
C MET A 1 72.95 31.93 16.23
N SER A 2 73.23 31.93 17.53
CA SER A 2 72.58 31.06 18.51
C SER A 2 71.36 31.81 19.03
N SER A 3 70.18 31.37 18.62
CA SER A 3 68.91 31.78 19.21
C SER A 3 68.98 31.57 20.73
N THR A 4 68.53 32.55 21.49
CA THR A 4 68.47 32.37 22.95
C THR A 4 67.40 31.32 23.27
N PRO A 5 67.58 30.49 24.31
CA PRO A 5 66.59 29.45 24.68
C PRO A 5 65.15 29.99 24.87
N ILE A 6 65.03 31.28 25.19
CA ILE A 6 63.75 32.00 25.31
C ILE A 6 63.08 32.23 23.94
N GLU A 7 63.84 32.58 22.90
CA GLU A 7 63.30 32.79 21.55
C GLU A 7 62.81 31.48 20.93
N GLU A 8 63.46 30.36 21.24
CA GLU A 8 63.03 29.03 20.80
C GLU A 8 61.71 28.61 21.47
N LEU A 9 61.61 28.78 22.80
CA LEU A 9 60.36 28.54 23.55
C LEU A 9 59.21 29.43 23.05
N GLN A 10 59.47 30.71 22.77
CA GLN A 10 58.48 31.63 22.22
C GLN A 10 57.99 31.17 20.84
N ARG A 11 58.90 30.71 19.98
CA ARG A 11 58.55 30.22 18.65
C ARG A 11 57.73 28.93 18.70
N GLU A 12 58.04 28.03 19.63
CA GLU A 12 57.26 26.81 19.87
C GLU A 12 55.85 27.11 20.39
N ILE A 13 55.72 28.07 21.31
CA ILE A 13 54.42 28.55 21.81
C ILE A 13 53.60 29.15 20.68
N GLU A 14 54.21 29.99 19.84
CA GLU A 14 53.54 30.64 18.72
C GLU A 14 53.05 29.61 17.68
N ASN A 15 53.90 28.63 17.34
CA ASN A 15 53.53 27.50 16.48
C ASN A 15 52.38 26.67 17.07
N ALA A 16 52.43 26.31 18.35
CA ALA A 16 51.35 25.56 18.99
C ALA A 16 50.04 26.39 19.06
N THR A 17 50.13 27.70 19.23
CA THR A 17 48.98 28.61 19.25
C THR A 17 48.31 28.71 17.88
N THR A 18 49.09 28.77 16.80
CA THR A 18 48.55 28.73 15.42
C THR A 18 47.85 27.40 15.13
N GLN A 19 48.45 26.27 15.51
CA GLN A 19 47.82 24.95 15.38
C GLN A 19 46.51 24.83 16.16
N ILE A 20 46.44 25.39 17.37
CA ILE A 20 45.20 25.48 18.14
C ILE A 20 44.13 26.26 17.36
N GLY A 21 44.50 27.40 16.75
CA GLY A 21 43.60 28.19 15.91
C GLY A 21 43.04 27.39 14.72
N GLU A 22 43.90 26.69 13.98
CA GLU A 22 43.50 25.85 12.85
C GLU A 22 42.56 24.71 13.27
N ILE A 23 42.86 24.03 14.38
CA ILE A 23 42.02 22.94 14.90
C ILE A 23 40.66 23.48 15.35
N ARG A 24 40.59 24.66 15.97
CA ARG A 24 39.31 25.29 16.34
C ARG A 24 38.43 25.57 15.13
N GLU A 25 39.01 26.13 14.06
CA GLU A 25 38.27 26.39 12.83
C GLU A 25 37.80 25.09 12.18
N LYS A 26 38.64 24.04 12.13
CA LYS A 26 38.21 22.71 11.65
C LYS A 26 37.06 22.14 12.47
N ILE A 27 37.13 22.17 13.80
CA ILE A 27 36.05 21.71 14.69
C ILE A 27 34.77 22.52 14.44
N ARG A 28 34.88 23.83 14.25
CA ARG A 28 33.73 24.69 13.96
C ARG A 28 33.04 24.27 12.65
N LEU A 29 33.81 24.10 11.58
CA LEU A 29 33.30 23.67 10.27
C LEU A 29 32.62 22.30 10.35
N LEU A 30 33.24 21.33 11.02
CA LEU A 30 32.67 20.00 11.22
C LEU A 30 31.37 20.05 12.05
N LYS A 31 31.30 20.89 13.08
CA LYS A 31 30.06 21.09 13.87
C LYS A 31 28.93 21.67 13.01
N ASP A 32 29.23 22.63 12.15
CA ASP A 32 28.25 23.22 11.22
C ASP A 32 27.76 22.19 10.19
N GLN A 33 28.66 21.38 9.63
CA GLN A 33 28.32 20.27 8.74
C GLN A 33 27.42 19.24 9.46
N ARG A 34 27.79 18.83 10.67
CA ARG A 34 27.01 17.91 11.49
C ARG A 34 25.62 18.45 11.78
N PHE A 35 25.50 19.74 12.09
CA PHE A 35 24.20 20.38 12.34
C PHE A 35 23.30 20.35 11.10
N LYS A 36 23.84 20.64 9.91
CA LYS A 36 23.11 20.53 8.64
C LYS A 36 22.63 19.10 8.38
N LEU A 37 23.50 18.11 8.52
CA LEU A 37 23.16 16.69 8.34
C LEU A 37 22.07 16.23 9.31
N ILE A 38 22.11 16.65 10.57
CA ILE A 38 21.05 16.33 11.56
C ILE A 38 19.72 16.96 11.15
N GLY A 39 19.72 18.20 10.65
CA GLY A 39 18.54 18.86 10.12
C GLY A 39 17.90 18.08 8.98
N GLU A 40 18.70 17.68 7.99
CA GLU A 40 18.26 16.85 6.86
C GLU A 40 17.72 15.50 7.34
N LEU A 41 18.43 14.81 8.24
CA LEU A 41 17.99 13.55 8.83
C LEU A 41 16.62 13.68 9.52
N LYS A 42 16.36 14.79 10.21
CA LYS A 42 15.06 15.05 10.84
C LYS A 42 13.95 15.16 9.80
N THR A 43 14.22 15.86 8.70
CA THR A 43 13.25 15.99 7.59
C THR A 43 12.98 14.66 6.91
N GLU A 44 14.03 13.91 6.54
CA GLU A 44 13.90 12.61 5.87
C GLU A 44 13.20 11.57 6.76
N ARG A 45 13.46 11.57 8.08
CA ARG A 45 12.74 10.71 9.04
C ARG A 45 11.25 11.05 9.09
N GLY A 46 10.91 12.34 9.02
CA GLY A 46 9.51 12.80 8.94
C GLY A 46 8.82 12.31 7.66
N GLU A 47 9.48 12.42 6.51
CA GLU A 47 8.96 11.93 5.24
C GLU A 47 8.83 10.40 5.21
N LYS A 48 9.83 9.68 5.72
CA LYS A 48 9.78 8.22 5.86
C LYS A 48 8.56 7.79 6.68
N GLN A 49 8.23 8.52 7.74
CA GLN A 49 7.04 8.22 8.55
C GLN A 49 5.74 8.47 7.77
N LYS A 50 5.67 9.52 6.94
CA LYS A 50 4.53 9.76 6.04
C LYS A 50 4.34 8.60 5.07
N TYR A 51 5.40 8.20 4.37
CA TYR A 51 5.33 7.06 3.44
C TYR A 51 4.97 5.74 4.15
N LEU A 52 5.43 5.52 5.39
CA LEU A 52 5.01 4.37 6.18
C LEU A 52 3.50 4.36 6.45
N ASN A 53 2.93 5.53 6.78
CA ASN A 53 1.49 5.67 6.96
C ASN A 53 0.74 5.45 5.64
N ASP A 54 1.22 6.02 4.53
CA ASP A 54 0.62 5.83 3.21
C ASP A 54 0.61 4.36 2.80
N ILE A 55 1.71 3.62 3.03
CA ILE A 55 1.79 2.17 2.80
C ILE A 55 0.72 1.43 3.60
N ARG A 56 0.49 1.81 4.87
CA ARG A 56 -0.54 1.19 5.71
C ARG A 56 -1.94 1.44 5.13
N VAL A 57 -2.26 2.68 4.79
CA VAL A 57 -3.56 3.07 4.22
C VAL A 57 -3.81 2.37 2.88
N LEU A 58 -2.81 2.36 1.98
CA LEU A 58 -2.91 1.69 0.68
C LEU A 58 -3.12 0.18 0.84
N LYS A 59 -2.41 -0.47 1.78
CA LYS A 59 -2.61 -1.89 2.08
C LYS A 59 -4.01 -2.18 2.61
N GLU A 60 -4.56 -1.32 3.45
CA GLU A 60 -5.93 -1.47 3.95
C GLU A 60 -6.96 -1.33 2.83
N ARG A 61 -6.84 -0.30 1.99
CA ARG A 61 -7.70 -0.11 0.81
C ARG A 61 -7.64 -1.31 -0.14
N LEU A 62 -6.43 -1.82 -0.40
CA LEU A 62 -6.25 -3.02 -1.21
C LEU A 62 -6.90 -4.27 -0.60
N ARG A 63 -6.96 -4.39 0.72
CA ARG A 63 -7.68 -5.50 1.39
C ARG A 63 -9.18 -5.37 1.16
N LYS A 64 -9.76 -4.19 1.40
CA LYS A 64 -11.19 -3.92 1.19
C LYS A 64 -11.62 -4.23 -0.25
N ILE A 65 -10.89 -3.71 -1.24
CA ILE A 65 -11.20 -3.97 -2.66
C ILE A 65 -11.09 -5.46 -3.02
N LYS A 66 -10.11 -6.18 -2.45
CA LYS A 66 -9.98 -7.63 -2.67
C LYS A 66 -11.16 -8.39 -2.09
N GLU A 67 -11.65 -8.00 -0.92
CA GLU A 67 -12.81 -8.60 -0.25
C GLU A 67 -14.10 -8.32 -1.04
N GLU A 68 -14.36 -7.06 -1.40
CA GLU A 68 -15.51 -6.67 -2.23
C GLU A 68 -15.50 -7.40 -3.58
N ARG A 69 -14.34 -7.44 -4.25
CA ARG A 69 -14.20 -8.18 -5.51
C ARG A 69 -14.46 -9.67 -5.33
N ARG A 70 -14.04 -10.26 -4.21
CA ARG A 70 -14.30 -11.68 -3.92
C ARG A 70 -15.79 -11.94 -3.75
N GLN A 71 -16.50 -11.08 -3.01
CA GLN A 71 -17.95 -11.15 -2.83
C GLN A 71 -18.69 -11.07 -4.17
N LEU A 72 -18.37 -10.08 -5.00
CA LEU A 72 -18.99 -9.92 -6.32
C LEU A 72 -18.70 -11.11 -7.26
N ILE A 73 -17.51 -11.72 -7.18
CA ILE A 73 -17.20 -12.92 -7.96
C ILE A 73 -18.03 -14.11 -7.48
N GLU A 74 -18.26 -14.24 -6.18
CA GLU A 74 -19.10 -15.30 -5.63
C GLU A 74 -20.56 -15.11 -6.05
N GLU A 75 -21.09 -13.89 -5.95
CA GLU A 75 -22.42 -13.54 -6.46
C GLU A 75 -22.55 -13.82 -7.96
N TYR A 76 -21.55 -13.43 -8.75
CA TYR A 76 -21.51 -13.71 -10.19
C TYR A 76 -21.58 -15.21 -10.47
N ARG A 77 -20.82 -16.04 -9.71
CA ARG A 77 -20.84 -17.49 -9.86
C ARG A 77 -22.21 -18.08 -9.54
N ARG A 78 -22.85 -17.64 -8.46
CA ARG A 78 -24.21 -18.09 -8.08
C ARG A 78 -25.21 -17.76 -9.18
N LEU A 79 -25.27 -16.51 -9.63
CA LEU A 79 -26.19 -16.09 -10.70
C LEU A 79 -25.88 -16.76 -12.05
N ALA A 80 -24.61 -17.08 -12.33
CA ALA A 80 -24.22 -17.79 -13.54
C ALA A 80 -24.68 -19.26 -13.51
N GLU A 81 -24.72 -19.87 -12.33
CA GLU A 81 -25.28 -21.20 -12.15
C GLU A 81 -26.80 -21.19 -12.30
N GLU A 82 -27.49 -20.26 -11.64
CA GLU A 82 -28.94 -20.07 -11.80
C GLU A 82 -29.34 -19.80 -13.26
N ARG A 83 -28.53 -19.03 -13.99
CA ARG A 83 -28.77 -18.80 -15.42
C ARG A 83 -28.59 -20.09 -16.23
N ARG A 84 -27.60 -20.93 -15.88
CA ARG A 84 -27.34 -22.19 -16.58
C ARG A 84 -28.49 -23.17 -16.37
N SER A 85 -28.96 -23.36 -15.15
CA SER A 85 -30.11 -24.24 -14.86
C SER A 85 -31.36 -23.79 -15.61
N LYS A 86 -31.68 -22.48 -15.61
CA LYS A 86 -32.81 -21.96 -16.39
C LYS A 86 -32.65 -22.12 -17.90
N ILE A 87 -31.44 -22.03 -18.42
CA ILE A 87 -31.18 -22.31 -19.84
C ILE A 87 -31.43 -23.78 -20.16
N GLU A 88 -31.08 -24.69 -19.26
CA GLU A 88 -31.37 -26.13 -19.39
C GLU A 88 -32.88 -26.40 -19.34
N GLU A 89 -33.60 -25.78 -18.41
CA GLU A 89 -35.07 -25.82 -18.36
C GLU A 89 -35.72 -25.30 -19.65
N LEU A 90 -35.22 -24.19 -20.23
CA LEU A 90 -35.70 -23.69 -21.53
C LEU A 90 -35.48 -24.70 -22.65
N LYS A 91 -34.35 -25.43 -22.64
CA LYS A 91 -34.07 -26.45 -23.66
C LYS A 91 -35.04 -27.62 -23.52
N ALA A 92 -35.24 -28.12 -22.31
CA ALA A 92 -36.21 -29.19 -22.03
C ALA A 92 -37.63 -28.78 -22.44
N LEU A 93 -38.09 -27.58 -22.06
CA LEU A 93 -39.41 -27.08 -22.46
C LEU A 93 -39.54 -26.92 -23.98
N ARG A 94 -38.46 -26.55 -24.67
CA ARG A 94 -38.46 -26.45 -26.14
C ARG A 94 -38.61 -27.81 -26.81
N GLU A 95 -37.98 -28.84 -26.27
CA GLU A 95 -38.11 -30.23 -26.75
C GLU A 95 -39.54 -30.73 -26.56
N VAL A 96 -40.10 -30.57 -25.35
CA VAL A 96 -41.50 -30.92 -25.05
C VAL A 96 -42.48 -30.18 -25.97
N LEU A 97 -42.27 -28.89 -26.23
CA LEU A 97 -43.08 -28.12 -27.17
C LEU A 97 -42.99 -28.65 -28.60
N ALA A 98 -41.82 -29.13 -29.03
CA ALA A 98 -41.63 -29.70 -30.36
C ALA A 98 -42.39 -31.04 -30.49
N GLU A 99 -42.31 -31.90 -29.47
CA GLU A 99 -43.04 -33.17 -29.41
C GLU A 99 -44.56 -32.94 -29.43
N LYS A 100 -45.07 -32.08 -28.52
CA LYS A 100 -46.49 -31.72 -28.45
C LYS A 100 -47.00 -31.06 -29.75
N LYS A 101 -46.15 -30.30 -30.45
CA LYS A 101 -46.49 -29.75 -31.76
C LYS A 101 -46.69 -30.86 -32.80
N ASN A 102 -45.83 -31.88 -32.81
CA ASN A 102 -45.94 -33.01 -33.73
C ASN A 102 -47.20 -33.83 -33.45
N THR A 103 -47.52 -34.09 -32.17
CA THR A 103 -48.76 -34.81 -31.79
C THR A 103 -50.01 -34.01 -32.15
N ILE A 104 -50.04 -32.70 -31.91
CA ILE A 104 -51.14 -31.84 -32.33
C ILE A 104 -51.28 -31.84 -33.86
N GLN A 105 -50.18 -31.88 -34.61
CA GLN A 105 -50.23 -31.92 -36.07
C GLN A 105 -50.82 -33.24 -36.59
N SER A 106 -50.49 -34.39 -35.99
CA SER A 106 -51.11 -35.68 -36.36
C SER A 106 -52.59 -35.72 -35.96
N MET A 107 -52.92 -35.36 -34.72
CA MET A 107 -54.30 -35.30 -34.24
C MET A 107 -55.18 -34.31 -35.03
N SER A 108 -54.62 -33.18 -35.47
CA SER A 108 -55.36 -32.19 -36.27
C SER A 108 -55.65 -32.66 -37.69
N LYS A 109 -54.88 -33.61 -38.24
CA LYS A 109 -55.21 -34.25 -39.53
C LYS A 109 -56.41 -35.19 -39.38
N GLU A 110 -56.54 -35.82 -38.22
CA GLU A 110 -57.63 -36.75 -37.91
C GLU A 110 -58.92 -36.05 -37.46
N ALA A 111 -58.82 -34.99 -36.66
CA ALA A 111 -59.95 -34.24 -36.12
C ALA A 111 -60.19 -32.94 -36.91
N ARG A 112 -60.82 -33.08 -38.09
CA ARG A 112 -61.08 -31.95 -39.01
C ARG A 112 -62.29 -31.09 -38.60
N THR A 113 -63.23 -31.67 -37.87
CA THR A 113 -64.48 -31.01 -37.46
C THR A 113 -64.36 -30.44 -36.04
N PRO A 114 -64.73 -29.17 -35.80
CA PRO A 114 -64.75 -28.56 -34.47
C PRO A 114 -65.65 -29.29 -33.48
N SER A 115 -65.22 -29.38 -32.21
CA SER A 115 -65.97 -30.04 -31.12
C SER A 115 -67.38 -29.50 -30.93
N ASN A 116 -67.58 -28.19 -31.11
CA ASN A 116 -68.89 -27.54 -30.90
C ASN A 116 -69.92 -27.95 -31.97
N ILE A 117 -69.47 -28.15 -33.21
CA ILE A 117 -70.33 -28.57 -34.32
C ILE A 117 -70.73 -30.04 -34.14
N LEU A 118 -69.78 -30.88 -33.72
CA LEU A 118 -70.04 -32.28 -33.42
C LEU A 118 -71.04 -32.43 -32.27
N ARG A 119 -70.88 -31.65 -31.19
CA ARG A 119 -71.78 -31.64 -30.04
C ARG A 119 -73.20 -31.23 -30.43
N GLY A 120 -73.36 -30.14 -31.18
CA GLY A 120 -74.68 -29.68 -31.63
C GLY A 120 -75.40 -30.65 -32.58
N GLU A 121 -74.65 -31.35 -33.45
CA GLU A 121 -75.25 -32.37 -34.33
C GLU A 121 -75.63 -33.64 -33.56
N ILE A 122 -74.87 -34.03 -32.53
CA ILE A 122 -75.23 -35.15 -31.64
C ILE A 122 -76.52 -34.81 -30.87
N GLU A 123 -76.58 -33.64 -30.22
CA GLU A 123 -77.75 -33.19 -29.46
C GLU A 123 -79.01 -33.11 -30.35
N ARG A 124 -78.86 -32.65 -31.60
CA ARG A 124 -79.95 -32.63 -32.57
C ARG A 124 -80.46 -34.03 -32.91
N LEU A 125 -79.55 -34.98 -33.15
CA LEU A 125 -79.90 -36.36 -33.50
C LEU A 125 -80.52 -37.11 -32.31
N GLU A 126 -80.04 -36.84 -31.10
CA GLU A 126 -80.62 -37.36 -29.84
C GLU A 126 -82.03 -36.80 -29.62
N TRP A 127 -82.23 -35.50 -29.85
CA TRP A 127 -83.55 -34.88 -29.77
C TRP A 127 -84.54 -35.45 -30.79
N ILE A 128 -84.09 -35.71 -32.02
CA ILE A 128 -84.90 -36.37 -33.07
C ILE A 128 -85.33 -37.79 -32.62
N LEU A 129 -84.43 -38.52 -31.97
CA LEU A 129 -84.68 -39.87 -31.47
C LEU A 129 -85.65 -39.88 -30.26
N GLN A 130 -85.64 -38.82 -29.45
CA GLN A 130 -86.55 -38.66 -28.32
C GLN A 130 -87.96 -38.19 -28.70
N THR A 131 -88.09 -37.40 -29.77
CA THR A 131 -89.34 -36.65 -30.07
C THR A 131 -90.11 -37.14 -31.29
N ARG A 132 -89.54 -38.01 -32.14
CA ARG A 132 -90.18 -38.51 -33.36
C ARG A 132 -90.42 -40.01 -33.31
N VAL A 133 -91.54 -40.45 -33.89
CA VAL A 133 -91.80 -41.87 -34.15
C VAL A 133 -91.03 -42.26 -35.41
N LEU A 134 -90.06 -43.17 -35.26
CA LEU A 134 -89.13 -43.58 -36.32
C LEU A 134 -89.26 -45.07 -36.59
N SER A 135 -88.85 -45.53 -37.77
CA SER A 135 -88.67 -46.96 -38.02
C SER A 135 -87.38 -47.47 -37.36
N ILE A 136 -87.35 -48.77 -37.01
CA ILE A 136 -86.18 -49.44 -36.41
C ILE A 136 -84.91 -49.25 -37.28
N GLU A 137 -85.06 -49.19 -38.61
CA GLU A 137 -83.93 -48.95 -39.52
C GLU A 137 -83.40 -47.51 -39.43
N GLU A 138 -84.28 -46.52 -39.32
CA GLU A 138 -83.91 -45.11 -39.20
C GLU A 138 -83.29 -44.80 -37.85
N GLU A 139 -83.83 -45.38 -36.76
CA GLU A 139 -83.22 -45.30 -35.44
C GLU A 139 -81.80 -45.89 -35.45
N ASN A 140 -81.60 -47.07 -36.04
CA ASN A 140 -80.28 -47.68 -36.15
C ASN A 140 -79.29 -46.82 -36.97
N ARG A 141 -79.75 -46.16 -38.05
CA ARG A 141 -78.92 -45.22 -38.82
C ARG A 141 -78.53 -43.99 -38.00
N ILE A 142 -79.47 -43.42 -37.24
CA ILE A 142 -79.21 -42.29 -36.34
C ILE A 142 -78.23 -42.70 -35.25
N ILE A 143 -78.43 -43.85 -34.61
CA ILE A 143 -77.55 -44.39 -33.57
C ILE A 143 -76.14 -44.62 -34.11
N GLN A 144 -75.97 -45.20 -35.30
CA GLN A 144 -74.66 -45.37 -35.93
C GLN A 144 -74.00 -44.04 -36.25
N LYS A 145 -74.78 -43.04 -36.70
CA LYS A 145 -74.29 -41.69 -36.96
C LYS A 145 -73.83 -41.00 -35.66
N ILE A 146 -74.61 -41.10 -34.58
CA ILE A 146 -74.24 -40.62 -33.24
C ILE A 146 -72.94 -41.29 -32.79
N LYS A 147 -72.80 -42.62 -32.88
CA LYS A 147 -71.55 -43.34 -32.52
C LYS A 147 -70.32 -42.84 -33.29
N ARG A 148 -70.46 -42.48 -34.56
CA ARG A 148 -69.35 -41.91 -35.36
C ARG A 148 -69.04 -40.48 -34.91
N LEU A 149 -70.07 -39.67 -34.66
CA LEU A 149 -69.90 -38.28 -34.21
C LEU A 149 -69.31 -38.21 -32.79
N THR A 150 -69.68 -39.10 -31.89
CA THR A 150 -69.11 -39.17 -30.53
C THR A 150 -67.64 -39.54 -30.57
N ALA A 151 -67.24 -40.52 -31.38
CA ALA A 151 -65.83 -40.88 -31.57
C ALA A 151 -65.00 -39.71 -32.15
N LEU A 152 -65.57 -38.93 -33.08
CA LEU A 152 -64.94 -37.71 -33.59
C LEU A 152 -64.89 -36.60 -32.53
N LEU A 153 -65.92 -36.47 -31.70
CA LEU A 153 -65.99 -35.49 -30.62
C LEU A 153 -64.90 -35.75 -29.58
N GLU A 154 -64.71 -37.00 -29.16
CA GLU A 154 -63.64 -37.39 -28.24
C GLU A 154 -62.24 -37.03 -28.77
N LYS A 155 -61.99 -37.27 -30.07
CA LYS A 155 -60.73 -36.87 -30.72
C LYS A 155 -60.56 -35.34 -30.74
N ALA A 156 -61.63 -34.61 -31.05
CA ALA A 156 -61.61 -33.14 -31.07
C ALA A 156 -61.39 -32.54 -29.67
N GLU A 157 -61.96 -33.15 -28.62
CA GLU A 157 -61.76 -32.73 -27.23
C GLU A 157 -60.34 -33.03 -26.73
N LYS A 158 -59.77 -34.20 -27.08
CA LYS A 158 -58.36 -34.52 -26.81
C LYS A 158 -57.42 -33.50 -27.46
N LEU A 159 -57.66 -33.19 -28.74
CA LEU A 159 -56.90 -32.16 -29.45
C LEU A 159 -57.00 -30.78 -28.78
N ARG A 160 -58.19 -30.41 -28.27
CA ARG A 160 -58.39 -29.15 -27.54
C ARG A 160 -57.59 -29.11 -26.24
N LYS A 161 -57.57 -30.19 -25.47
CA LYS A 161 -56.78 -30.29 -24.22
C LYS A 161 -55.29 -30.12 -24.49
N GLU A 162 -54.76 -30.84 -25.46
CA GLU A 162 -53.35 -30.76 -25.88
C GLU A 162 -52.98 -29.35 -26.37
N ARG A 163 -53.88 -28.66 -27.08
CA ARG A 163 -53.66 -27.26 -27.48
C ARG A 163 -53.60 -26.31 -26.27
N ASN A 164 -54.42 -26.52 -25.26
CA ASN A 164 -54.39 -25.70 -24.03
C ASN A 164 -53.09 -25.94 -23.25
N GLU A 165 -52.65 -27.19 -23.09
CA GLU A 165 -51.36 -27.52 -22.44
C GLU A 165 -50.19 -26.83 -23.15
N VAL A 166 -50.18 -26.82 -24.49
CA VAL A 166 -49.15 -26.09 -25.26
C VAL A 166 -49.17 -24.58 -25.01
N LEU A 167 -50.35 -23.98 -24.79
CA LEU A 167 -50.44 -22.56 -24.44
C LEU A 167 -49.85 -22.29 -23.06
N GLU A 168 -50.13 -23.15 -22.08
CA GLU A 168 -49.55 -23.06 -20.74
C GLU A 168 -48.02 -23.20 -20.79
N ILE A 169 -47.52 -24.25 -21.45
CA ILE A 169 -46.08 -24.48 -21.61
C ILE A 169 -45.42 -23.29 -22.34
N ARG A 170 -46.09 -22.69 -23.33
CA ARG A 170 -45.58 -21.50 -24.02
C ARG A 170 -45.52 -20.27 -23.10
N ALA A 171 -46.49 -20.11 -22.21
CA ALA A 171 -46.47 -19.04 -21.20
C ALA A 171 -45.31 -19.23 -20.23
N PHE A 172 -45.10 -20.45 -19.73
CA PHE A 172 -43.93 -20.79 -18.89
C PHE A 172 -42.61 -20.59 -19.63
N TYR A 173 -42.51 -21.02 -20.89
CA TYR A 173 -41.32 -20.78 -21.71
C TYR A 173 -41.01 -19.29 -21.85
N SER A 174 -42.04 -18.46 -22.07
CA SER A 174 -41.89 -17.01 -22.19
C SER A 174 -41.41 -16.38 -20.88
N SER A 175 -42.00 -16.76 -19.74
CA SER A 175 -41.59 -16.24 -18.43
C SER A 175 -40.14 -16.62 -18.09
N LEU A 176 -39.76 -17.87 -18.36
CA LEU A 176 -38.39 -18.33 -18.11
C LEU A 176 -37.37 -17.64 -19.01
N LYS A 177 -37.75 -17.37 -20.27
CA LYS A 177 -36.93 -16.58 -21.21
C LYS A 177 -36.68 -15.16 -20.71
N ILE A 178 -37.68 -14.52 -20.11
CA ILE A 178 -37.53 -13.20 -19.47
C ILE A 178 -36.56 -13.31 -18.30
N GLN A 179 -36.73 -14.29 -17.41
CA GLN A 179 -35.82 -14.49 -16.27
C GLN A 179 -34.37 -14.71 -16.70
N VAL A 180 -34.12 -15.49 -17.77
CA VAL A 180 -32.77 -15.67 -18.32
C VAL A 180 -32.19 -14.37 -18.86
N ARG A 181 -33.00 -13.53 -19.51
CA ARG A 181 -32.57 -12.20 -19.98
C ARG A 181 -32.20 -11.30 -18.79
N ASP A 182 -33.02 -11.28 -17.74
CA ASP A 182 -32.75 -10.48 -16.54
C ASP A 182 -31.48 -10.92 -15.82
N LEU A 183 -31.29 -12.24 -15.66
CA LEU A 183 -30.04 -12.80 -15.11
C LEU A 183 -28.83 -12.45 -15.98
N SER A 184 -28.97 -12.45 -17.31
CA SER A 184 -27.90 -12.04 -18.22
C SER A 184 -27.53 -10.57 -18.02
N GLY A 185 -28.52 -9.68 -17.83
CA GLY A 185 -28.28 -8.27 -17.51
C GLY A 185 -27.61 -8.07 -16.15
N LYS A 186 -28.05 -8.80 -15.10
CA LYS A 186 -27.39 -8.79 -13.78
C LYS A 186 -25.94 -9.25 -13.87
N LEU A 187 -25.66 -10.33 -14.61
CA LEU A 187 -24.30 -10.82 -14.81
C LEU A 187 -23.42 -9.82 -15.56
N GLN A 188 -23.95 -9.11 -16.55
CA GLN A 188 -23.22 -8.06 -17.25
C GLN A 188 -22.84 -6.91 -16.31
N SER A 189 -23.80 -6.39 -15.53
CA SER A 189 -23.51 -5.31 -14.59
C SER A 189 -22.53 -5.72 -13.48
N LEU A 190 -22.60 -6.98 -12.98
CA LEU A 190 -21.60 -7.52 -12.06
C LEU A 190 -20.22 -7.62 -12.71
N ARG A 191 -20.14 -8.09 -13.96
CA ARG A 191 -18.87 -8.15 -14.70
C ARG A 191 -18.22 -6.77 -14.83
N GLU A 192 -19.00 -5.74 -15.14
CA GLU A 192 -18.52 -4.36 -15.21
C GLU A 192 -18.02 -3.86 -13.85
N LYS A 193 -18.74 -4.12 -12.75
CA LYS A 193 -18.29 -3.78 -11.39
C LYS A 193 -17.00 -4.49 -11.01
N ILE A 194 -16.89 -5.78 -11.30
CA ILE A 194 -15.67 -6.57 -11.07
C ILE A 194 -14.51 -6.03 -11.90
N GLY A 195 -14.75 -5.60 -13.14
CA GLY A 195 -13.78 -4.92 -13.99
C GLY A 195 -13.24 -3.65 -13.33
N LYS A 196 -14.13 -2.74 -12.93
CA LYS A 196 -13.75 -1.48 -12.25
C LYS A 196 -12.91 -1.73 -10.99
N LEU A 197 -13.31 -2.66 -10.13
CA LEU A 197 -12.54 -3.02 -8.94
C LEU A 197 -11.19 -3.66 -9.27
N THR A 198 -11.10 -4.37 -10.40
CA THR A 198 -9.83 -4.96 -10.86
C THR A 198 -8.87 -3.86 -11.31
N ASP A 199 -9.35 -2.87 -12.05
CA ASP A 199 -8.56 -1.71 -12.48
C ASP A 199 -8.11 -0.86 -11.28
N GLU A 200 -9.01 -0.60 -10.33
CA GLU A 200 -8.70 0.14 -9.10
C GLU A 200 -7.66 -0.59 -8.26
N ARG A 201 -7.80 -1.91 -8.10
CA ARG A 201 -6.80 -2.76 -7.42
C ARG A 201 -5.42 -2.61 -8.07
N ASP A 202 -5.35 -2.61 -9.39
CA ASP A 202 -4.06 -2.56 -10.10
C ASP A 202 -3.41 -1.18 -9.98
N ARG A 203 -4.19 -0.10 -10.07
CA ARG A 203 -3.72 1.26 -9.78
C ARG A 203 -3.18 1.38 -8.36
N LEU A 204 -3.91 0.89 -7.36
CA LEU A 204 -3.47 0.93 -5.96
C LEU A 204 -2.22 0.08 -5.71
N LYS A 205 -2.07 -1.05 -6.40
CA LYS A 205 -0.84 -1.85 -6.34
C LYS A 205 0.37 -1.08 -6.89
N GLN A 206 0.22 -0.43 -8.04
CA GLN A 206 1.29 0.39 -8.63
C GLN A 206 1.68 1.54 -7.69
N GLN A 207 0.68 2.26 -7.16
CA GLN A 207 0.91 3.29 -6.15
C GLN A 207 1.64 2.75 -4.91
N LEU A 208 1.25 1.57 -4.42
CA LEU A 208 1.91 0.94 -3.29
C LEU A 208 3.37 0.60 -3.60
N GLU A 209 3.67 0.06 -4.78
CA GLU A 209 5.03 -0.26 -5.21
C GLU A 209 5.90 0.99 -5.30
N GLU A 210 5.39 2.08 -5.86
CA GLU A 210 6.09 3.37 -5.93
C GLU A 210 6.40 3.93 -4.53
N VAL A 211 5.41 3.93 -3.64
CA VAL A 211 5.59 4.42 -2.27
C VAL A 211 6.59 3.54 -1.50
N VAL A 212 6.54 2.22 -1.67
CA VAL A 212 7.52 1.30 -1.06
C VAL A 212 8.93 1.59 -1.57
N LYS A 213 9.12 1.85 -2.87
CA LYS A 213 10.42 2.24 -3.42
C LYS A 213 10.92 3.55 -2.80
N LYS A 214 10.07 4.58 -2.70
CA LYS A 214 10.43 5.86 -2.05
C LYS A 214 10.80 5.66 -0.58
N TYR A 215 10.03 4.84 0.15
CA TYR A 215 10.33 4.49 1.53
C TYR A 215 11.69 3.79 1.69
N GLN A 216 12.01 2.83 0.81
CA GLN A 216 13.30 2.13 0.82
C GLN A 216 14.45 3.08 0.48
N GLY A 217 14.29 3.94 -0.52
CA GLY A 217 15.27 4.97 -0.86
C GLY A 217 15.58 5.89 0.31
N LEU A 218 14.54 6.42 0.97
CA LEU A 218 14.71 7.24 2.18
C LEU A 218 15.34 6.46 3.34
N LYS A 219 14.96 5.19 3.54
CA LYS A 219 15.58 4.35 4.58
C LYS A 219 17.09 4.27 4.38
N ASN A 220 17.54 4.01 3.15
CA ASN A 220 18.95 3.90 2.82
C ASN A 220 19.67 5.24 2.93
N SER A 221 19.05 6.34 2.47
CA SER A 221 19.59 7.71 2.62
C SER A 221 19.81 8.06 4.10
N ILE A 222 18.82 7.79 4.95
CA ILE A 222 18.90 8.05 6.39
C ILE A 222 20.04 7.23 7.02
N GLU A 223 20.21 5.97 6.62
CA GLU A 223 21.27 5.12 7.14
C GLU A 223 22.66 5.63 6.74
N ALA A 224 22.84 5.99 5.46
CA ALA A 224 24.08 6.60 4.96
C ALA A 224 24.40 7.92 5.68
N LYS A 225 23.43 8.84 5.78
CA LYS A 225 23.61 10.11 6.48
C LYS A 225 23.88 9.91 7.98
N GLN A 226 23.23 8.95 8.63
CA GLN A 226 23.52 8.64 10.03
C GLN A 226 24.97 8.18 10.23
N ASN A 227 25.51 7.38 9.31
CA ASN A 227 26.91 6.97 9.35
C ASN A 227 27.85 8.18 9.19
N THR A 228 27.59 9.07 8.24
CA THR A 228 28.40 10.30 8.08
C THR A 228 28.35 11.20 9.32
N VAL A 229 27.19 11.30 9.99
CA VAL A 229 27.08 12.06 11.25
C VAL A 229 27.93 11.42 12.35
N ASN A 230 27.97 10.08 12.42
CA ASN A 230 28.78 9.37 13.39
C ASN A 230 30.29 9.57 13.10
N GLU A 231 30.70 9.53 11.84
CA GLU A 231 32.09 9.78 11.40
C GLU A 231 32.54 11.21 11.76
N VAL A 232 31.75 12.22 11.36
CA VAL A 232 32.03 13.63 11.70
C VAL A 232 32.07 13.85 13.21
N SER A 233 31.24 13.14 13.98
CA SER A 233 31.27 13.24 15.45
C SER A 233 32.56 12.69 16.03
N LYS A 234 33.07 11.56 15.51
CA LYS A 234 34.37 11.01 15.92
C LYS A 234 35.52 11.94 15.56
N GLU A 235 35.53 12.52 14.36
CA GLU A 235 36.56 13.49 13.96
C GLU A 235 36.58 14.72 14.87
N ILE A 236 35.40 15.22 15.28
CA ILE A 236 35.29 16.31 16.25
C ILE A 236 35.88 15.90 17.60
N GLU A 237 35.62 14.68 18.08
CA GLU A 237 36.14 14.16 19.35
C GLU A 237 37.67 14.04 19.32
N GLU A 238 38.23 13.45 18.25
CA GLU A 238 39.68 13.34 18.04
C GLU A 238 40.37 14.71 17.98
N LEU A 239 39.82 15.64 17.21
CA LEU A 239 40.36 17.01 17.12
C LEU A 239 40.24 17.75 18.46
N SER A 240 39.17 17.51 19.22
CA SER A 240 38.99 18.12 20.55
C SER A 240 40.01 17.59 21.55
N ALA A 241 40.29 16.28 21.53
CA ALA A 241 41.35 15.68 22.35
C ALA A 241 42.72 16.26 21.99
N ARG A 242 43.04 16.36 20.68
CA ARG A 242 44.29 16.96 20.21
C ARG A 242 44.44 18.43 20.60
N LEU A 243 43.33 19.17 20.59
CA LEU A 243 43.30 20.56 21.01
C LEU A 243 43.59 20.71 22.51
N GLU A 244 43.12 19.79 23.34
CA GLU A 244 43.42 19.79 24.77
C GLU A 244 44.89 19.44 25.04
N GLU A 245 45.45 18.44 24.35
CA GLU A 245 46.89 18.13 24.42
C GLU A 245 47.77 19.33 24.03
N LEU A 246 47.39 20.06 22.98
CA LEU A 246 48.14 21.25 22.55
C LEU A 246 48.03 22.40 23.57
N ARG A 247 46.87 22.57 24.21
CA ARG A 247 46.70 23.56 25.28
C ARG A 247 47.57 23.24 26.49
N GLU A 248 47.62 21.97 26.90
CA GLU A 248 48.50 21.53 27.98
C GLU A 248 49.98 21.79 27.64
N LYS A 249 50.40 21.48 26.40
CA LYS A 249 51.75 21.79 25.92
C LYS A 249 52.05 23.28 25.96
N VAL A 250 51.15 24.13 25.47
CA VAL A 250 51.32 25.60 25.52
C VAL A 250 51.42 26.08 26.97
N ASN A 251 50.59 25.55 27.88
CA ASN A 251 50.66 25.90 29.29
C ASN A 251 51.99 25.49 29.93
N ASN A 252 52.51 24.31 29.59
CA ASN A 252 53.82 23.86 30.07
C ASN A 252 54.97 24.70 29.51
N LEU A 253 54.98 24.97 28.20
CA LEU A 253 55.98 25.84 27.57
C LEU A 253 55.94 27.27 28.13
N ASN A 254 54.74 27.80 28.43
CA ASN A 254 54.61 29.11 29.09
C ASN A 254 55.22 29.11 30.50
N ARG A 255 55.01 28.05 31.29
CA ARG A 255 55.64 27.89 32.61
C ARG A 255 57.17 27.79 32.49
N GLU A 256 57.67 27.05 31.51
CA GLU A 256 59.11 26.96 31.22
C GLU A 256 59.69 28.30 30.78
N LEU A 257 58.96 29.04 29.95
CA LEU A 257 59.32 30.39 29.51
C LEU A 257 59.37 31.38 30.68
N GLU A 258 58.38 31.34 31.58
CA GLU A 258 58.36 32.15 32.81
C GLU A 258 59.57 31.82 33.69
N LYS A 259 59.85 30.54 33.94
CA LYS A 259 61.04 30.09 34.68
C LYS A 259 62.34 30.57 34.03
N ALA A 260 62.47 30.45 32.70
CA ALA A 260 63.66 30.88 31.97
C ALA A 260 63.86 32.40 32.02
N LYS A 261 62.79 33.19 31.89
CA LYS A 261 62.82 34.65 32.04
C LYS A 261 63.19 35.06 33.47
N LEU A 262 62.61 34.41 34.47
CA LEU A 262 62.91 34.66 35.88
C LEU A 262 64.38 34.34 36.18
N GLY A 263 64.89 33.21 35.69
CA GLY A 263 66.30 32.83 35.79
C GLY A 263 67.24 33.82 35.10
N MET A 264 66.89 34.33 33.91
CA MET A 264 67.65 35.40 33.25
C MET A 264 67.66 36.70 34.07
N MET A 265 66.51 37.14 34.61
CA MET A 265 66.43 38.34 35.45
C MET A 265 67.20 38.17 36.77
N LEU A 266 67.13 36.99 37.38
CA LEU A 266 67.89 36.66 38.58
C LEU A 266 69.39 36.68 38.29
N ASN A 267 69.83 36.11 37.16
CA ASN A 267 71.24 36.11 36.74
C ASN A 267 71.73 37.53 36.40
N ALA A 268 70.92 38.35 35.74
CA ALA A 268 71.24 39.75 35.47
C ALA A 268 71.38 40.54 36.79
N LYS A 269 70.44 40.37 37.73
CA LYS A 269 70.55 40.95 39.08
C LYS A 269 71.77 40.41 39.84
N LYS A 270 72.07 39.12 39.75
CA LYS A 270 73.28 38.52 40.35
C LYS A 270 74.55 39.17 39.77
N GLN A 271 74.60 39.42 38.46
CA GLN A 271 75.71 40.12 37.81
C GLN A 271 75.84 41.58 38.25
N GLU A 272 74.74 42.36 38.29
CA GLU A 272 74.76 43.74 38.80
C GLU A 272 75.21 43.81 40.28
N ILE A 273 74.78 42.85 41.10
CA ILE A 273 75.17 42.77 42.51
C ILE A 273 76.65 42.35 42.65
N LEU A 274 77.15 41.48 41.76
CA LEU A 274 78.58 41.11 41.70
C LEU A 274 79.47 42.27 41.23
N GLU A 275 79.03 43.09 40.29
CA GLU A 275 79.70 44.32 39.87
C GLU A 275 79.74 45.33 41.03
N LYS A 276 78.62 45.53 41.75
CA LYS A 276 78.58 46.34 42.99
C LYS A 276 79.49 45.81 44.11
N LYS A 277 79.70 44.48 44.17
CA LYS A 277 80.62 43.82 45.11
C LYS A 277 82.09 44.07 44.74
N GLN A 278 82.42 44.12 43.45
CA GLN A 278 83.76 44.51 42.97
C GLN A 278 84.09 45.98 43.30
N ASP A 279 83.08 46.85 43.31
CA ASP A 279 83.18 48.27 43.72
C ASP A 279 83.28 48.50 45.25
N LYS A 280 83.44 47.45 46.07
CA LYS A 280 83.59 47.49 47.56
C LYS A 280 82.46 48.21 48.32
N LYS A 281 81.23 48.27 47.79
CA LYS A 281 80.07 48.79 48.52
C LYS A 281 79.43 47.69 49.39
N ARG A 282 78.84 48.07 50.54
CA ARG A 282 78.15 47.12 51.44
C ARG A 282 76.89 46.60 50.76
N LEU A 283 76.74 45.28 50.72
CA LEU A 283 75.56 44.59 50.21
C LEU A 283 74.43 44.60 51.25
N THR A 284 73.21 44.76 50.78
CA THR A 284 71.99 44.73 51.59
C THR A 284 71.58 43.26 51.85
N ILE A 285 70.85 42.96 52.94
CA ILE A 285 70.43 41.58 53.29
C ILE A 285 69.63 40.94 52.15
N ASP A 286 68.78 41.71 51.49
CA ASP A 286 68.00 41.28 50.33
C ASP A 286 68.88 41.01 49.09
N GLU A 287 69.99 41.73 48.92
CA GLU A 287 70.95 41.53 47.82
C GLU A 287 71.80 40.26 48.02
N LEU A 288 72.10 39.90 49.27
CA LEU A 288 72.72 38.61 49.61
C LEU A 288 71.75 37.44 49.38
N LYS A 289 70.46 37.62 49.72
CA LYS A 289 69.41 36.62 49.50
C LYS A 289 69.25 36.29 48.00
N ILE A 290 69.34 37.29 47.13
CA ILE A 290 69.28 37.11 45.66
C ILE A 290 70.52 36.38 45.11
N ILE A 291 71.71 36.59 45.68
CA ILE A 291 72.94 35.89 45.25
C ILE A 291 72.88 34.39 45.53
N TYR A 292 72.34 34.00 46.69
CA TYR A 292 72.34 32.60 47.17
C TYR A 292 71.03 31.84 46.95
N GLY A 293 69.94 32.51 46.55
CA GLY A 293 68.65 31.87 46.24
C GLY A 293 68.65 31.14 44.89
N GLU A 294 67.95 30.01 44.86
CA GLU A 294 67.58 29.28 43.64
C GLU A 294 66.44 30.02 42.92
N PRO A 295 66.31 29.94 41.59
CA PRO A 295 65.18 30.54 40.88
C PRO A 295 63.81 30.00 41.34
N GLU A 296 63.77 28.83 41.99
CA GLU A 296 62.56 28.23 42.56
C GLU A 296 62.07 28.92 43.85
N ASP A 297 62.97 29.54 44.63
CA ASP A 297 62.65 30.25 45.89
C ASP A 297 61.83 31.54 45.69
N PHE A 298 61.64 31.97 44.44
CA PHE A 298 60.92 33.19 44.06
C PHE A 298 59.64 32.90 43.25
N LEU A 299 59.27 31.62 43.09
CA LEU A 299 58.08 31.20 42.33
C LEU A 299 56.84 30.93 43.22
N GLU A 300 56.96 30.99 44.55
CA GLU A 300 55.89 30.66 45.52
C GLU A 300 55.25 31.87 46.26
N GLU A 301 55.08 33.02 45.60
CA GLU A 301 54.13 34.07 46.04
C GLU A 301 52.99 34.29 45.05
#